data_AF-A0A7M3YNN8-F1
#
_entry.id   AF-A0A7M3YNN8-F1
#
_cell.length_a   1.000
_cell.length_b   1.000
_cell.length_c   1.000
_cell.angle_alpha   90.00
_cell.angle_beta   90.00
_cell.angle_gamma   90.00
#
_symmetry.space_group_name_H-M   'P 1'
#
loop_
_entity.id
_entity.type
_entity.pdbx_description
1 polymer ?
#
loop_
_entity_poly.entity_id
_entity_poly.type
_entity_poly.pdbx_seq_one_letter_code
_entity_poly.pdbx_strand_id
1 'polypeptide(L)'
;GISLYLLAFFLGGLGVAGQPQVVSRVMTLNSDEDRKQAMIWFFVWQTPFIALMFIVGLASRVLFTEGDFDAELGLPALAMDTLPALGVGMILASIFAATMSTADSQVLACTAAITDDIKPEWREDHKTTKIVTLYVAAAATMISIAGLYVPGGDSVFALVVLAVYGLGGIFVPLLIIRWMGYKPDTFHSIVMMISAFFGVIVWTLLGLGDDVFPSVPGVGSAFIAHFVMCAIRDDSASNPLGRFEISPERRNQFATIGVIALCFLGVAEGAYAAYGPDSSENSDANVVAMYQIDGNFSFVEIGSGTEVITDSAQISASSDAVDVSGLNVVGFRIATSHTDNEQACNFLANTEDDEVGYEGGIQDFNVTESGTQENLESELYFINQGLVGTTTNSSSSEIDASLAGGDSGIGTYDFTISVVVNSGGSPVCQNGDSDESVDWTVSLITLDYTLTEVKE
;
A
#
# COMPACT_ATOMS: atom_id res chain seq x y z
N GLY A 1 -13.23 17.94 -1.76
CA GLY A 1 -13.81 19.22 -1.33
C GLY A 1 -14.10 19.20 0.16
N ILE A 2 -13.86 20.32 0.87
CA ILE A 2 -14.05 20.44 2.33
C ILE A 2 -15.47 20.05 2.76
N SER A 3 -16.46 20.37 1.96
CA SER A 3 -17.86 20.19 2.32
C SER A 3 -18.29 18.72 2.28
N LEU A 4 -17.85 18.01 1.25
CA LEU A 4 -18.04 16.57 1.12
C LEU A 4 -17.32 15.83 2.26
N TYR A 5 -16.11 16.26 2.60
CA TYR A 5 -15.37 15.73 3.74
C TYR A 5 -16.12 15.94 5.07
N LEU A 6 -16.58 17.16 5.36
CA LEU A 6 -17.35 17.45 6.57
C LEU A 6 -18.66 16.67 6.62
N LEU A 7 -19.37 16.55 5.49
CA LEU A 7 -20.59 15.77 5.39
C LEU A 7 -20.31 14.28 5.63
N ALA A 8 -19.25 13.74 5.05
CA ALA A 8 -18.83 12.36 5.20
C ALA A 8 -18.49 12.03 6.67
N PHE A 9 -17.74 12.90 7.35
CA PHE A 9 -17.44 12.74 8.78
C PHE A 9 -18.67 12.92 9.67
N PHE A 10 -19.57 13.84 9.34
CA PHE A 10 -20.82 14.01 10.07
C PHE A 10 -21.73 12.78 9.94
N LEU A 11 -21.93 12.28 8.71
CA LEU A 11 -22.72 11.07 8.44
C LEU A 11 -22.05 9.82 9.02
N GLY A 12 -20.72 9.72 8.96
CA GLY A 12 -19.94 8.69 9.62
C GLY A 12 -20.13 8.72 11.14
N GLY A 13 -20.04 9.90 11.76
CA GLY A 13 -20.31 10.08 13.19
C GLY A 13 -21.72 9.70 13.60
N LEU A 14 -22.73 9.99 12.76
CA LEU A 14 -24.09 9.48 12.96
C LEU A 14 -24.17 7.95 12.88
N GLY A 15 -23.31 7.31 12.09
CA GLY A 15 -23.11 5.85 12.03
C GLY A 15 -22.95 5.19 13.40
N VAL A 16 -22.29 5.88 14.33
CA VAL A 16 -22.08 5.41 15.71
C VAL A 16 -23.41 5.23 16.46
N ALA A 17 -24.41 6.07 16.18
CA ALA A 17 -25.74 5.93 16.79
C ALA A 17 -26.51 4.69 16.28
N GLY A 18 -26.11 4.13 15.14
CA GLY A 18 -26.63 2.87 14.62
C GLY A 18 -26.04 1.62 15.29
N GLN A 19 -24.97 1.75 16.08
CA GLN A 19 -24.23 0.62 16.60
C GLN A 19 -24.80 0.09 17.93
N PRO A 20 -25.21 -1.18 18.01
CA PRO A 20 -25.78 -1.77 19.22
C PRO A 20 -24.85 -1.68 20.44
N GLN A 21 -23.53 -1.83 20.28
CA GLN A 21 -22.58 -1.75 21.39
C GLN A 21 -22.53 -0.39 22.10
N VAL A 22 -22.85 0.70 21.37
CA VAL A 22 -22.88 2.06 21.94
C VAL A 22 -24.25 2.36 22.54
N VAL A 23 -25.31 2.02 21.80
CA VAL A 23 -26.69 2.32 22.18
C VAL A 23 -27.08 1.60 23.48
N SER A 24 -26.70 0.33 23.64
CA SER A 24 -26.99 -0.47 24.83
C SER A 24 -26.44 0.15 26.12
N ARG A 25 -25.26 0.78 26.08
CA ARG A 25 -24.65 1.47 27.25
C ARG A 25 -25.42 2.73 27.66
N VAL A 26 -26.01 3.43 26.70
CA VAL A 26 -26.86 4.60 27.01
C VAL A 26 -28.20 4.15 27.58
N MET A 27 -28.70 2.98 27.14
CA MET A 27 -29.96 2.40 27.61
C MET A 27 -29.93 1.88 29.06
N THR A 28 -28.75 1.62 29.63
CA THR A 28 -28.62 1.18 31.04
C THR A 28 -28.65 2.33 32.06
N LEU A 29 -28.67 3.59 31.60
CA LEU A 29 -28.76 4.76 32.47
C LEU A 29 -30.18 4.91 33.04
N ASN A 30 -30.28 5.21 34.34
CA ASN A 30 -31.56 5.21 35.06
C ASN A 30 -32.38 6.49 34.86
N SER A 31 -31.71 7.63 34.64
CA SER A 31 -32.37 8.93 34.53
C SER A 31 -31.90 9.75 33.33
N ASP A 32 -32.74 10.69 32.90
CA ASP A 32 -32.43 11.63 31.83
C ASP A 32 -31.30 12.61 32.22
N GLU A 33 -31.09 12.83 33.52
CA GLU A 33 -29.98 13.60 34.08
C GLU A 33 -28.66 12.85 33.92
N ASP A 34 -28.63 11.56 34.26
CA ASP A 34 -27.46 10.69 34.08
C ASP A 34 -27.04 10.63 32.59
N ARG A 35 -28.01 10.63 31.67
CA ARG A 35 -27.73 10.67 30.23
C ARG A 35 -27.01 11.96 29.82
N LYS A 36 -27.46 13.11 30.30
CA LYS A 36 -26.81 14.40 30.01
C LYS A 36 -25.41 14.47 30.62
N GLN A 37 -25.26 13.97 31.85
CA GLN A 37 -23.97 13.91 32.51
C GLN A 37 -22.99 13.00 31.75
N ALA A 38 -23.42 11.80 31.34
CA ALA A 38 -22.61 10.88 30.55
C ALA A 38 -22.17 11.49 29.21
N MET A 39 -23.06 12.21 28.53
CA MET A 39 -22.74 12.94 27.30
C MET A 39 -21.68 14.02 27.53
N ILE A 40 -21.78 14.81 28.61
CA ILE A 40 -20.76 15.81 28.95
C ILE A 40 -19.41 15.13 29.20
N TRP A 41 -19.38 14.07 30.01
CA TRP A 41 -18.15 13.33 30.27
C TRP A 41 -17.54 12.74 29.01
N PHE A 42 -18.36 12.23 28.09
CA PHE A 42 -17.89 11.78 26.78
C PHE A 42 -17.13 12.89 26.04
N PHE A 43 -17.72 14.08 25.88
CA PHE A 43 -17.04 15.17 25.17
C PHE A 43 -15.83 15.73 25.91
N VAL A 44 -15.86 15.79 27.24
CA VAL A 44 -14.74 16.27 28.07
C VAL A 44 -13.50 15.40 27.88
N TRP A 45 -13.67 14.08 27.75
CA TRP A 45 -12.55 13.16 27.52
C TRP A 45 -12.21 12.96 26.04
N GLN A 46 -13.21 12.92 25.17
CA GLN A 46 -13.01 12.66 23.74
C GLN A 46 -12.33 13.83 23.02
N THR A 47 -12.71 15.07 23.33
CA THR A 47 -12.18 16.26 22.65
C THR A 47 -10.66 16.41 22.81
N PRO A 48 -10.09 16.39 24.04
CA PRO A 48 -8.64 16.47 24.19
C PRO A 48 -7.93 15.25 23.61
N PHE A 49 -8.55 14.06 23.66
CA PHE A 49 -7.98 12.86 23.06
C PHE A 49 -7.83 12.98 21.54
N ILE A 50 -8.86 13.46 20.83
CA ILE A 50 -8.80 13.72 19.39
C ILE A 50 -7.74 14.79 19.07
N ALA A 51 -7.67 15.87 19.86
CA ALA A 51 -6.67 16.90 19.66
C ALA A 51 -5.24 16.36 19.78
N LEU A 52 -4.98 15.50 20.78
CA LEU A 52 -3.69 14.84 20.95
C LEU A 52 -3.38 13.89 19.80
N MET A 53 -4.33 13.06 19.37
CA MET A 53 -4.15 12.18 18.20
C MET A 53 -3.80 12.98 16.94
N PHE A 54 -4.48 14.09 16.72
CA PHE A 54 -4.21 14.95 15.57
C PHE A 54 -2.81 15.58 15.61
N ILE A 55 -2.38 16.07 16.78
CA ILE A 55 -1.02 16.60 16.97
C ILE A 55 0.03 15.51 16.73
N VAL A 56 -0.19 14.31 17.26
CA VAL A 56 0.73 13.17 17.05
C VAL A 56 0.82 12.83 15.57
N GLY A 57 -0.31 12.73 14.86
CA GLY A 57 -0.30 12.46 13.41
C GLY A 57 0.43 13.54 12.60
N LEU A 58 0.23 14.81 12.94
CA LEU A 58 0.98 15.92 12.31
C LEU A 58 2.48 15.85 12.65
N ALA A 59 2.83 15.51 13.89
CA ALA A 59 4.22 15.35 14.29
C ALA A 59 4.89 14.18 13.56
N SER A 60 4.22 13.03 13.44
CA SER A 60 4.68 11.88 12.65
C SER A 60 4.94 12.29 11.21
N ARG A 61 4.03 13.05 10.58
CA ARG A 61 4.20 13.53 9.20
C ARG A 61 5.42 14.44 9.00
N VAL A 62 5.80 15.21 10.02
CA VAL A 62 6.98 16.10 9.96
C VAL A 62 8.28 15.35 10.26
N LEU A 63 8.24 14.37 11.15
CA LEU A 63 9.42 13.66 11.64
C LEU A 63 9.78 12.44 10.79
N PHE A 64 8.79 11.76 10.20
CA PHE A 64 8.97 10.63 9.31
C PHE A 64 8.64 11.08 7.89
N THR A 65 9.68 11.46 7.15
CA THR A 65 9.59 11.94 5.76
C THR A 65 9.97 10.88 4.73
N GLU A 66 10.38 9.69 5.19
CA GLU A 66 10.61 8.52 4.33
C GLU A 66 9.27 8.07 3.76
N GLY A 67 9.20 7.88 2.44
CA GLY A 67 7.94 7.64 1.74
C GLY A 67 7.27 6.34 2.10
N ASP A 68 8.09 5.31 2.37
CA ASP A 68 7.65 3.96 2.74
C ASP A 68 7.21 3.83 4.21
N PHE A 69 7.08 4.95 4.92
CA PHE A 69 6.64 4.93 6.30
C PHE A 69 5.15 4.62 6.40
N ASP A 70 4.83 3.43 6.91
CA ASP A 70 3.46 3.07 7.27
C ASP A 70 2.91 4.05 8.33
N ALA A 71 1.93 4.85 7.92
CA ALA A 71 1.30 5.86 8.75
C ALA A 71 0.66 5.27 10.02
N GLU A 72 0.29 3.98 10.01
CA GLU A 72 -0.27 3.28 11.17
C GLU A 72 0.78 3.03 12.26
N LEU A 73 2.06 3.01 11.88
CA LEU A 73 3.20 2.90 12.80
C LEU A 73 3.66 4.26 13.35
N GLY A 74 2.99 5.36 12.98
CA GLY A 74 3.34 6.73 13.40
C GLY A 74 3.52 6.90 14.91
N LEU A 75 2.54 6.46 15.70
CA LEU A 75 2.59 6.56 17.16
C LEU A 75 3.65 5.63 17.79
N PRO A 76 3.71 4.32 17.42
CA PRO A 76 4.80 3.44 17.86
C PRO A 76 6.20 3.98 17.55
N ALA A 77 6.44 4.45 16.32
CA ALA A 77 7.75 4.96 15.90
C ALA A 77 8.12 6.22 16.68
N LEU A 78 7.19 7.18 16.82
CA LEU A 78 7.42 8.38 17.64
C LEU A 78 7.76 8.02 19.08
N ALA A 79 7.09 7.01 19.66
CA ALA A 79 7.38 6.58 21.01
C ALA A 79 8.78 5.97 21.13
N MET A 80 9.18 5.13 20.18
CA MET A 80 10.51 4.49 20.16
C MET A 80 11.66 5.52 20.06
N ASP A 81 11.48 6.57 19.27
CA ASP A 81 12.51 7.59 19.07
C ASP A 81 12.61 8.62 20.20
N THR A 82 11.48 8.94 20.84
CA THR A 82 11.41 10.08 21.77
C THR A 82 11.36 9.68 23.25
N LEU A 83 10.88 8.49 23.58
CA LEU A 83 10.65 8.07 24.96
C LEU A 83 11.74 7.13 25.49
N PRO A 84 12.07 7.18 26.79
CA PRO A 84 12.89 6.16 27.42
C PRO A 84 12.16 4.80 27.41
N ALA A 85 12.90 3.70 27.57
CA ALA A 85 12.37 2.33 27.46
C ALA A 85 11.07 2.07 28.24
N LEU A 86 10.92 2.66 29.44
CA LEU A 86 9.69 2.56 30.23
C LEU A 86 8.49 3.23 29.52
N GLY A 87 8.71 4.39 28.91
CA GLY A 87 7.70 5.13 28.14
C GLY A 87 7.27 4.39 26.88
N VAL A 88 8.22 3.81 26.15
CA VAL A 88 7.93 2.94 24.99
C VAL A 88 7.04 1.79 25.41
N GLY A 89 7.41 1.08 26.49
CA GLY A 89 6.62 -0.02 27.03
C GLY A 89 5.19 0.40 27.43
N MET A 90 5.03 1.59 28.03
CA MET A 90 3.71 2.12 28.39
C MET A 90 2.85 2.42 27.15
N ILE A 91 3.41 3.03 26.10
CA ILE A 91 2.67 3.32 24.86
C ILE A 91 2.25 2.04 24.17
N LEU A 92 3.17 1.09 23.95
CA LEU A 92 2.85 -0.20 23.33
C LEU A 92 1.79 -0.96 24.13
N ALA A 93 1.91 -1.01 25.46
CA ALA A 93 0.90 -1.63 26.32
C ALA A 93 -0.46 -0.92 26.23
N SER A 94 -0.49 0.41 26.10
CA SER A 94 -1.74 1.18 25.96
C SER A 94 -2.47 0.88 24.65
N ILE A 95 -1.74 0.70 23.55
CA ILE A 95 -2.30 0.33 22.24
C ILE A 95 -2.96 -1.04 22.34
N PHE A 96 -2.26 -2.05 22.88
CA PHE A 96 -2.84 -3.38 23.11
C PHE A 96 -4.04 -3.36 24.06
N ALA A 97 -3.98 -2.56 25.14
CA ALA A 97 -5.10 -2.43 26.06
C ALA A 97 -6.33 -1.82 25.38
N ALA A 98 -6.14 -0.78 24.56
CA ALA A 98 -7.22 -0.13 23.82
C ALA A 98 -7.87 -1.07 22.80
N THR A 99 -7.07 -1.79 22.00
CA THR A 99 -7.58 -2.75 21.01
C THR A 99 -8.30 -3.92 21.67
N MET A 100 -7.75 -4.50 22.74
CA MET A 100 -8.40 -5.58 23.49
C MET A 100 -9.72 -5.14 24.12
N SER A 101 -9.81 -3.92 24.67
CA SER A 101 -11.06 -3.40 25.25
C SER A 101 -12.18 -3.25 24.22
N THR A 102 -11.81 -2.91 22.98
CA THR A 102 -12.74 -2.77 21.87
C THR A 102 -13.16 -4.15 21.37
N ALA A 103 -12.20 -5.05 21.15
CA ALA A 103 -12.46 -6.42 20.72
C ALA A 103 -13.40 -7.17 21.68
N ASP A 104 -13.17 -7.05 23.00
CA ASP A 104 -14.04 -7.65 24.02
C ASP A 104 -15.48 -7.12 23.91
N SER A 105 -15.64 -5.80 23.79
CA SER A 105 -16.97 -5.18 23.65
C SER A 105 -17.70 -5.64 22.38
N GLN A 106 -16.98 -5.83 21.27
CA GLN A 106 -17.57 -6.29 20.00
C GLN A 106 -17.94 -7.77 20.02
N VAL A 107 -17.09 -8.62 20.60
CA VAL A 107 -17.38 -10.05 20.77
C VAL A 107 -18.62 -10.25 21.64
N LEU A 108 -18.76 -9.46 22.71
CA LEU A 108 -19.95 -9.48 23.55
C LEU A 108 -21.20 -8.96 22.83
N ALA A 109 -21.08 -7.91 22.02
CA ALA A 109 -22.20 -7.41 21.22
C ALA A 109 -22.70 -8.45 20.20
N CYS A 110 -21.78 -9.11 19.49
CA CYS A 110 -22.10 -10.21 18.58
C CYS A 110 -22.70 -11.42 19.31
N THR A 111 -22.20 -11.75 20.51
CA THR A 111 -22.79 -12.78 21.36
C THR A 111 -24.23 -12.43 21.68
N ALA A 112 -24.49 -11.22 22.17
CA ALA A 112 -25.84 -10.76 22.52
C ALA A 112 -26.77 -10.79 21.30
N ALA A 113 -26.31 -10.39 20.11
CA ALA A 113 -27.11 -10.49 18.90
C ALA A 113 -27.55 -11.94 18.60
N ILE A 114 -26.69 -12.94 18.84
CA ILE A 114 -27.05 -14.34 18.64
C ILE A 114 -27.98 -14.84 19.75
N THR A 115 -27.67 -14.56 21.02
CA THR A 115 -28.38 -15.12 22.17
C THR A 115 -29.69 -14.42 22.50
N ASP A 116 -29.81 -13.13 22.19
CA ASP A 116 -30.94 -12.31 22.60
C ASP A 116 -31.86 -11.98 21.42
N ASP A 117 -31.29 -11.79 20.20
CA ASP A 117 -32.08 -11.43 19.02
C ASP A 117 -32.44 -12.65 18.13
N ILE A 118 -31.48 -13.53 17.82
CA ILE A 118 -31.71 -14.69 16.94
C ILE A 118 -32.34 -15.86 17.72
N LYS A 119 -31.79 -16.17 18.89
CA LYS A 119 -32.17 -17.32 19.73
C LYS A 119 -32.44 -16.89 21.17
N PRO A 120 -33.49 -16.09 21.43
CA PRO A 120 -33.80 -15.53 22.75
C PRO A 120 -33.96 -16.58 23.86
N GLU A 121 -34.26 -17.83 23.50
CA GLU A 121 -34.28 -19.00 24.39
C GLU A 121 -32.93 -19.29 25.07
N TRP A 122 -31.82 -18.82 24.50
CA TRP A 122 -30.46 -18.99 25.03
C TRP A 122 -29.99 -17.86 25.95
N ARG A 123 -30.72 -16.74 26.02
CA ARG A 123 -30.32 -15.55 26.79
C ARG A 123 -30.02 -15.85 28.26
N GLU A 124 -30.83 -16.70 28.90
CA GLU A 124 -30.68 -17.03 30.33
C GLU A 124 -29.88 -18.33 30.56
N ASP A 125 -29.51 -19.04 29.50
CA ASP A 125 -28.65 -20.23 29.60
C ASP A 125 -27.17 -19.82 29.57
N HIS A 126 -26.64 -19.56 30.77
CA HIS A 126 -25.26 -19.13 30.96
C HIS A 126 -24.21 -20.07 30.35
N LYS A 127 -24.50 -21.38 30.23
CA LYS A 127 -23.57 -22.33 29.60
C LYS A 127 -23.55 -22.12 28.10
N THR A 128 -24.73 -21.97 27.49
CA THR A 128 -24.87 -21.76 26.04
C THR A 128 -24.32 -20.39 25.64
N THR A 129 -24.58 -19.32 26.39
CA THR A 129 -24.01 -17.99 26.13
C THR A 129 -22.48 -18.02 26.10
N LYS A 130 -21.83 -18.69 27.08
CA LYS A 130 -20.36 -18.83 27.10
C LYS A 130 -19.81 -19.57 25.88
N ILE A 131 -20.51 -20.61 25.42
CA ILE A 131 -20.14 -21.37 24.23
C ILE A 131 -20.27 -20.49 22.99
N VAL A 132 -21.35 -19.71 22.88
CA VAL A 132 -21.55 -18.76 21.78
C VAL A 132 -20.45 -17.70 21.78
N THR A 133 -20.10 -17.12 22.93
CA THR A 133 -18.99 -16.15 23.02
C THR A 133 -17.66 -16.76 22.57
N LEU A 134 -17.36 -17.99 23.01
CA LEU A 134 -16.15 -18.69 22.58
C LEU A 134 -16.14 -18.90 21.05
N TYR A 135 -17.28 -19.30 20.48
CA TYR A 135 -17.41 -19.48 19.03
C TYR A 135 -17.25 -18.17 18.27
N VAL A 136 -17.90 -17.09 18.73
CA VAL A 136 -17.77 -15.75 18.13
C VAL A 136 -16.32 -15.27 18.19
N ALA A 137 -15.64 -15.42 19.33
CA ALA A 137 -14.24 -15.04 19.47
C ALA A 137 -13.34 -15.87 18.54
N ALA A 138 -13.56 -17.19 18.46
CA ALA A 138 -12.80 -18.07 17.57
C ALA A 138 -13.05 -17.75 16.09
N ALA A 139 -14.30 -17.49 15.69
CA ALA A 139 -14.66 -17.11 14.34
C ALA A 139 -14.06 -15.74 13.96
N ALA A 140 -14.16 -14.74 14.84
CA ALA A 140 -13.54 -13.43 14.62
C ALA A 140 -12.01 -13.54 14.46
N THR A 141 -11.36 -14.36 15.30
CA THR A 141 -9.91 -14.62 15.20
C THR A 141 -9.57 -15.30 13.88
N MET A 142 -10.34 -16.30 13.46
CA MET A 142 -10.15 -17.00 12.19
C MET A 142 -10.32 -16.07 10.99
N ILE A 143 -11.34 -15.20 11.00
CA ILE A 143 -11.56 -14.19 9.96
C ILE A 143 -10.39 -13.20 9.92
N SER A 144 -9.91 -12.74 11.08
CA SER A 144 -8.76 -11.82 11.14
C SER A 144 -7.48 -12.47 10.60
N ILE A 145 -7.21 -13.72 10.94
CA ILE A 145 -6.05 -14.46 10.40
C ILE A 145 -6.21 -14.69 8.89
N ALA A 146 -7.40 -15.07 8.42
CA ALA A 146 -7.65 -15.24 7.00
C ALA A 146 -7.46 -13.92 6.23
N GLY A 147 -7.86 -12.79 6.82
CA GLY A 147 -7.67 -11.45 6.26
C GLY A 147 -6.21 -11.08 6.00
N LEU A 148 -5.26 -11.59 6.80
CA LEU A 148 -3.82 -11.37 6.57
C LEU A 148 -3.31 -11.97 5.24
N TYR A 149 -4.05 -12.91 4.65
CA TYR A 149 -3.69 -13.57 3.41
C TYR A 149 -4.53 -13.11 2.21
N VAL A 150 -5.42 -12.13 2.41
CA VAL A 150 -6.27 -11.57 1.36
C VAL A 150 -5.72 -10.18 0.97
N PRO A 151 -5.44 -9.94 -0.33
CA PRO A 151 -4.99 -8.63 -0.80
C PRO A 151 -5.98 -7.51 -0.42
N GLY A 152 -5.48 -6.38 0.07
CA GLY A 152 -6.29 -5.24 0.53
C GLY A 152 -6.64 -5.25 2.03
N GLY A 153 -6.03 -6.15 2.80
CA GLY A 153 -6.10 -6.16 4.27
C GLY A 153 -5.12 -5.22 4.97
N ASP A 154 -4.31 -4.47 4.20
CA ASP A 154 -3.10 -3.82 4.69
C ASP A 154 -3.35 -2.48 5.40
N SER A 155 -4.54 -1.88 5.23
CA SER A 155 -4.94 -0.66 5.95
C SER A 155 -6.01 -0.94 7.00
N VAL A 156 -5.63 -0.85 8.29
CA VAL A 156 -6.58 -0.86 9.41
C VAL A 156 -7.54 0.32 9.31
N PHE A 157 -7.07 1.49 8.87
CA PHE A 157 -7.93 2.66 8.67
C PHE A 157 -9.05 2.39 7.67
N ALA A 158 -8.75 1.86 6.49
CA ALA A 158 -9.75 1.55 5.47
C ALA A 158 -10.77 0.51 5.96
N LEU A 159 -10.30 -0.55 6.64
CA LEU A 159 -11.16 -1.58 7.23
C LEU A 159 -12.11 -0.99 8.27
N VAL A 160 -11.62 -0.10 9.14
CA VAL A 160 -12.44 0.58 10.15
C VAL A 160 -13.43 1.52 9.47
N VAL A 161 -13.04 2.28 8.45
CA VAL A 161 -13.95 3.17 7.73
C VAL A 161 -15.09 2.40 7.09
N LEU A 162 -14.81 1.28 6.44
CA LEU A 162 -15.81 0.42 5.84
C LEU A 162 -16.75 -0.21 6.89
N ALA A 163 -16.19 -0.79 7.95
CA ALA A 163 -16.96 -1.51 8.96
C ALA A 163 -17.79 -0.58 9.86
N VAL A 164 -17.18 0.50 10.35
CA VAL A 164 -17.79 1.41 11.32
C VAL A 164 -18.66 2.45 10.63
N TYR A 165 -18.13 3.12 9.61
CA TYR A 165 -18.85 4.22 8.94
C TYR A 165 -19.70 3.73 7.77
N GLY A 166 -19.22 2.77 6.99
CA GLY A 166 -20.00 2.15 5.91
C GLY A 166 -21.14 1.29 6.44
N LEU A 167 -20.83 0.14 7.03
CA LEU A 167 -21.85 -0.82 7.49
C LEU A 167 -22.67 -0.30 8.69
N GLY A 168 -22.05 0.44 9.62
CA GLY A 168 -22.79 1.08 10.72
C GLY A 168 -23.83 2.10 10.23
N GLY A 169 -23.58 2.75 9.09
CA GLY A 169 -24.48 3.69 8.44
C GLY A 169 -25.80 3.07 7.94
N ILE A 170 -25.89 1.75 7.81
CA ILE A 170 -27.09 1.04 7.30
C ILE A 170 -28.32 1.27 8.19
N PHE A 171 -28.11 1.33 9.51
CA PHE A 171 -29.21 1.44 10.49
C PHE A 171 -29.64 2.88 10.76
N VAL A 172 -28.77 3.85 10.51
CA VAL A 172 -29.00 5.27 10.82
C VAL A 172 -30.23 5.85 10.13
N PRO A 173 -30.44 5.67 8.81
CA PRO A 173 -31.63 6.16 8.12
C PRO A 173 -32.92 5.64 8.77
N LEU A 174 -32.95 4.36 9.12
CA LEU A 174 -34.12 3.74 9.75
C LEU A 174 -34.42 4.33 11.14
N LEU A 175 -33.38 4.56 11.94
CA LEU A 175 -33.50 5.20 13.25
C LEU A 175 -34.00 6.64 13.13
N ILE A 176 -33.45 7.41 12.18
CA ILE A 176 -33.86 8.80 11.93
C ILE A 176 -35.34 8.85 11.55
N ILE A 177 -35.79 8.03 10.59
CA ILE A 177 -37.20 7.97 10.17
C ILE A 177 -38.12 7.61 11.36
N ARG A 178 -37.69 6.68 12.22
CA ARG A 178 -38.44 6.34 13.45
C ARG A 178 -38.48 7.48 14.47
N TRP A 179 -37.39 8.22 14.65
CA TRP A 179 -37.35 9.40 15.53
C TRP A 179 -38.21 10.55 15.00
N MET A 180 -38.30 10.68 13.67
CA MET A 180 -39.25 11.58 13.01
C MET A 180 -40.70 11.13 13.20
N GLY A 181 -40.91 9.91 13.71
CA GLY A 181 -42.20 9.39 14.12
C GLY A 181 -42.93 8.61 13.02
N TYR A 182 -42.27 8.33 11.90
CA TYR A 182 -42.75 7.40 10.89
C TYR A 182 -42.39 5.97 11.32
N LYS A 183 -43.33 5.03 11.24
CA LYS A 183 -43.13 3.64 11.63
C LYS A 183 -43.16 2.77 10.37
N PRO A 184 -42.00 2.54 9.73
CA PRO A 184 -41.94 1.66 8.57
C PRO A 184 -42.29 0.23 8.98
N ASP A 185 -43.04 -0.47 8.14
CA ASP A 185 -43.32 -1.89 8.30
C ASP A 185 -42.07 -2.74 8.01
N THR A 186 -42.17 -4.05 8.22
CA THR A 186 -41.04 -4.97 8.06
C THR A 186 -40.44 -4.91 6.67
N PHE A 187 -41.27 -4.93 5.62
CA PHE A 187 -40.78 -4.92 4.24
C PHE A 187 -40.10 -3.59 3.89
N HIS A 188 -40.68 -2.45 4.27
CA HIS A 188 -40.05 -1.14 4.08
C HIS A 188 -38.69 -1.07 4.79
N SER A 189 -38.63 -1.51 6.04
CA SER A 189 -37.39 -1.48 6.82
C SER A 189 -36.29 -2.31 6.16
N ILE A 190 -36.63 -3.50 5.65
CA ILE A 190 -35.68 -4.36 4.92
C ILE A 190 -35.20 -3.70 3.63
N VAL A 191 -36.10 -3.11 2.84
CA VAL A 191 -35.73 -2.41 1.60
C VAL A 191 -34.76 -1.25 1.86
N MET A 192 -34.99 -0.46 2.91
CA MET A 192 -34.06 0.60 3.31
C MET A 192 -32.67 0.04 3.67
N MET A 193 -32.61 -0.99 4.52
CA MET A 193 -31.34 -1.58 4.97
C MET A 193 -30.56 -2.22 3.82
N ILE A 194 -31.24 -2.96 2.94
CA ILE A 194 -30.62 -3.58 1.76
C ILE A 194 -30.10 -2.50 0.81
N SER A 195 -30.89 -1.45 0.54
CA SER A 195 -30.46 -0.35 -0.32
C SER A 195 -29.21 0.35 0.23
N ALA A 196 -29.15 0.55 1.55
CA ALA A 196 -27.98 1.11 2.22
C ALA A 196 -26.76 0.21 2.05
N PHE A 197 -26.91 -1.10 2.33
CA PHE A 197 -25.84 -2.08 2.20
C PHE A 197 -25.28 -2.12 0.76
N PHE A 198 -26.15 -2.21 -0.24
CA PHE A 198 -25.72 -2.18 -1.65
C PHE A 198 -25.06 -0.85 -2.00
N GLY A 199 -25.56 0.27 -1.48
CA GLY A 199 -24.94 1.58 -1.68
C GLY A 199 -23.49 1.63 -1.19
N VAL A 200 -23.23 1.09 0.01
CA VAL A 200 -21.87 0.98 0.58
C VAL A 200 -21.00 0.06 -0.28
N ILE A 201 -21.45 -1.18 -0.53
CA ILE A 201 -20.63 -2.20 -1.20
C ILE A 201 -20.32 -1.82 -2.65
N VAL A 202 -21.31 -1.35 -3.42
CA VAL A 202 -21.09 -0.95 -4.81
C VAL A 202 -20.13 0.24 -4.87
N TRP A 203 -20.23 1.19 -3.94
CA TRP A 203 -19.32 2.34 -3.91
C TRP A 203 -17.87 1.93 -3.60
N THR A 204 -17.69 1.03 -2.63
CA THR A 204 -16.37 0.49 -2.28
C THR A 204 -15.78 -0.32 -3.42
N LEU A 205 -16.57 -1.16 -4.10
CA LEU A 205 -16.10 -1.97 -5.23
C LEU A 205 -15.71 -1.14 -6.47
N LEU A 206 -16.24 0.06 -6.60
CA LEU A 206 -15.91 0.97 -7.71
C LEU A 206 -14.63 1.79 -7.44
N GLY A 207 -13.97 1.61 -6.29
CA GLY A 207 -12.78 2.40 -5.93
C GLY A 207 -13.09 3.88 -5.65
N LEU A 208 -14.35 4.22 -5.35
CA LEU A 208 -14.77 5.60 -5.05
C LEU A 208 -14.71 5.91 -3.55
N GLY A 209 -14.29 4.93 -2.74
CA GLY A 209 -14.23 5.02 -1.28
C GLY A 209 -13.15 5.98 -0.78
N ASP A 210 -12.09 6.17 -1.58
CA ASP A 210 -10.93 6.99 -1.24
C ASP A 210 -11.25 8.49 -1.36
N ASP A 211 -12.10 8.85 -2.33
CA ASP A 211 -12.59 10.21 -2.51
C ASP A 211 -13.75 10.56 -1.57
N VAL A 212 -14.72 9.65 -1.43
CA VAL A 212 -15.95 9.86 -0.67
C VAL A 212 -16.24 8.65 0.19
N PHE A 213 -16.33 8.87 1.50
CA PHE A 213 -16.62 7.79 2.43
C PHE A 213 -17.88 7.00 2.03
N PRO A 214 -17.82 5.66 2.04
CA PRO A 214 -18.95 4.79 1.67
C PRO A 214 -20.24 5.04 2.46
N SER A 215 -20.15 5.69 3.62
CA SER A 215 -21.30 6.10 4.44
C SER A 215 -22.26 7.05 3.71
N VAL A 216 -21.74 7.95 2.88
CA VAL A 216 -22.54 8.95 2.14
C VAL A 216 -23.50 8.29 1.15
N PRO A 217 -23.04 7.47 0.18
CA PRO A 217 -23.91 6.78 -0.77
C PRO A 217 -24.80 5.75 -0.07
N GLY A 218 -24.33 5.08 0.98
CA GLY A 218 -25.13 4.13 1.76
C GLY A 218 -26.32 4.79 2.48
N VAL A 219 -26.08 5.89 3.19
CA VAL A 219 -27.15 6.65 3.85
C VAL A 219 -28.09 7.27 2.81
N GLY A 220 -27.54 7.79 1.71
CA GLY A 220 -28.30 8.38 0.61
C GLY A 220 -29.25 7.39 -0.06
N SER A 221 -28.77 6.20 -0.41
CA SER A 221 -29.59 5.16 -1.05
C SER A 221 -30.74 4.68 -0.16
N ALA A 222 -30.52 4.61 1.15
CA ALA A 222 -31.55 4.25 2.12
C ALA A 222 -32.68 5.30 2.19
N PHE A 223 -32.33 6.58 2.20
CA PHE A 223 -33.32 7.67 2.17
C PHE A 223 -34.07 7.72 0.84
N ILE A 224 -33.37 7.51 -0.29
CA ILE A 224 -34.02 7.40 -1.61
C ILE A 224 -35.03 6.25 -1.59
N ALA A 225 -34.63 5.08 -1.10
CA ALA A 225 -35.51 3.92 -0.98
C ALA A 225 -36.73 4.20 -0.09
N HIS A 226 -36.55 4.91 1.02
CA HIS A 226 -37.64 5.35 1.88
C HIS A 226 -38.66 6.21 1.13
N PHE A 227 -38.21 7.27 0.44
CA PHE A 227 -39.10 8.17 -0.29
C PHE A 227 -39.79 7.48 -1.47
N VAL A 228 -39.09 6.61 -2.19
CA VAL A 228 -39.65 5.79 -3.27
C VAL A 228 -40.74 4.86 -2.72
N MET A 229 -40.49 4.20 -1.59
CA MET A 229 -41.47 3.32 -0.94
C MET A 229 -42.70 4.08 -0.45
N CYS A 230 -42.53 5.29 0.07
CA CYS A 230 -43.64 6.17 0.46
C CYS A 230 -44.46 6.68 -0.74
N ALA A 231 -43.82 6.83 -1.92
CA ALA A 231 -44.51 7.28 -3.13
C ALA A 231 -45.27 6.16 -3.86
N ILE A 232 -44.80 4.91 -3.75
CA ILE A 232 -45.37 3.77 -4.48
C ILE A 232 -46.41 3.01 -3.65
N ARG A 233 -46.29 2.99 -2.32
CA ARG A 233 -47.17 2.18 -1.47
C ARG A 233 -48.35 2.98 -0.92
N ASP A 234 -49.55 2.50 -1.20
CA ASP A 234 -50.81 3.02 -0.65
C ASP A 234 -50.91 2.83 0.88
N ASP A 235 -50.22 1.82 1.44
CA ASP A 235 -50.16 1.55 2.88
C ASP A 235 -49.19 2.49 3.66
N SER A 236 -48.49 3.37 2.97
CA SER A 236 -47.57 4.32 3.60
C SER A 236 -48.34 5.42 4.31
N ALA A 237 -47.82 5.90 5.45
CA ALA A 237 -48.43 7.04 6.12
C ALA A 237 -48.43 8.25 5.18
N SER A 238 -49.49 9.08 5.23
CA SER A 238 -49.67 10.25 4.36
C SER A 238 -48.50 11.25 4.40
N ASN A 239 -47.68 11.19 5.44
CA ASN A 239 -46.47 11.98 5.58
C ASN A 239 -45.21 11.08 5.68
N PRO A 240 -44.28 11.15 4.71
CA PRO A 240 -43.01 10.42 4.75
C PRO A 240 -42.17 10.73 6.00
N LEU A 241 -42.30 11.94 6.55
CA LEU A 241 -41.52 12.39 7.71
C LEU A 241 -42.26 12.23 9.04
N GLY A 242 -43.31 11.41 9.07
CA GLY A 242 -44.03 11.05 10.29
C GLY A 242 -44.71 12.25 10.96
N ARG A 243 -44.21 12.64 12.14
CA ARG A 243 -44.76 13.73 12.98
C ARG A 243 -44.53 15.12 12.40
N PHE A 244 -43.57 15.27 11.50
CA PHE A 244 -43.23 16.55 10.90
C PHE A 244 -44.02 16.77 9.62
N GLU A 245 -45.26 17.24 9.72
CA GLU A 245 -45.98 17.72 8.54
C GLU A 245 -45.27 18.97 8.02
N ILE A 246 -44.69 18.87 6.81
CA ILE A 246 -44.12 20.01 6.13
C ILE A 246 -45.29 20.83 5.59
N SER A 247 -45.66 21.92 6.27
CA SER A 247 -46.60 22.89 5.72
C SER A 247 -46.02 23.55 4.46
N PRO A 248 -46.86 24.04 3.53
CA PRO A 248 -46.38 24.70 2.30
C PRO A 248 -45.41 25.87 2.56
N GLU A 249 -45.64 26.64 3.63
CA GLU A 249 -44.75 27.72 4.06
C GLU A 249 -43.41 27.19 4.58
N ARG A 250 -43.44 26.11 5.38
CA ARG A 250 -42.23 25.49 5.92
C ARG A 250 -41.41 24.81 4.82
N ARG A 251 -42.05 24.30 3.76
CA ARG A 251 -41.39 23.79 2.54
C ARG A 251 -40.58 24.88 1.84
N ASN A 252 -41.14 26.08 1.70
CA ASN A 252 -40.43 27.21 1.11
C ASN A 252 -39.30 27.71 2.02
N GLN A 253 -39.48 27.68 3.34
CA GLN A 253 -38.40 27.96 4.30
C GLN A 253 -37.26 26.92 4.20
N PHE A 254 -37.56 25.62 4.18
CA PHE A 254 -36.56 24.58 4.00
C PHE A 254 -35.86 24.67 2.64
N ALA A 255 -36.60 24.98 1.57
CA ALA A 255 -36.00 25.23 0.27
C ALA A 255 -35.08 26.45 0.29
N THR A 256 -35.46 27.52 0.98
CA THR A 256 -34.65 28.74 1.13
C THR A 256 -33.39 28.45 1.95
N ILE A 257 -33.51 27.75 3.07
CA ILE A 257 -32.37 27.31 3.89
C ILE A 257 -31.45 26.39 3.08
N GLY A 258 -32.02 25.46 2.31
CA GLY A 258 -31.29 24.57 1.42
C GLY A 258 -30.49 25.33 0.37
N VAL A 259 -31.11 26.31 -0.31
CA VAL A 259 -30.43 27.18 -1.29
C VAL A 259 -29.32 28.00 -0.63
N ILE A 260 -29.55 28.59 0.55
CA ILE A 260 -28.53 29.34 1.30
C ILE A 260 -27.35 28.42 1.66
N ALA A 261 -27.63 27.21 2.16
CA ALA A 261 -26.60 26.23 2.46
C ALA A 261 -25.82 25.83 1.20
N LEU A 262 -26.49 25.63 0.06
CA LEU A 262 -25.86 25.31 -1.23
C LEU A 262 -24.99 26.45 -1.74
N CYS A 263 -25.40 27.70 -1.56
CA CYS A 263 -24.56 28.87 -1.85
C CYS A 263 -23.33 28.91 -0.93
N PHE A 264 -23.49 28.63 0.37
CA PHE A 264 -22.37 28.60 1.31
C PHE A 264 -21.38 27.48 0.98
N LEU A 265 -21.90 26.30 0.62
CA LEU A 265 -21.12 25.17 0.11
C LEU A 265 -20.35 25.55 -1.16
N GLY A 266 -21.03 26.16 -2.13
CA GLY A 266 -20.38 26.63 -3.36
C GLY A 266 -19.28 27.66 -3.11
N VAL A 267 -19.46 28.57 -2.14
CA VAL A 267 -18.43 29.53 -1.73
C VAL A 267 -17.27 28.83 -1.00
N ALA A 268 -17.55 27.86 -0.12
CA ALA A 268 -16.53 27.10 0.60
C ALA A 268 -15.68 26.25 -0.36
N GLU A 269 -16.30 25.56 -1.30
CA GLU A 269 -15.60 24.80 -2.35
C GLU A 269 -14.85 25.73 -3.31
N GLY A 270 -15.45 26.85 -3.72
CA GLY A 270 -14.78 27.84 -4.55
C GLY A 270 -13.57 28.48 -3.85
N ALA A 271 -13.68 28.74 -2.55
CA ALA A 271 -12.58 29.21 -1.73
C ALA A 271 -11.50 28.14 -1.55
N TYR A 272 -11.87 26.87 -1.37
CA TYR A 272 -10.92 25.77 -1.32
C TYR A 272 -10.25 25.49 -2.67
N ALA A 273 -10.95 25.68 -3.78
CA ALA A 273 -10.36 25.57 -5.11
C ALA A 273 -9.41 26.75 -5.43
N ALA A 274 -9.67 27.94 -4.88
CA ALA A 274 -8.87 29.14 -5.12
C ALA A 274 -7.71 29.34 -4.12
N TYR A 275 -7.87 28.84 -2.90
CA TYR A 275 -6.94 29.04 -1.77
C TYR A 275 -6.58 27.74 -1.05
N GLY A 276 -7.04 26.60 -1.54
CA GLY A 276 -6.59 25.30 -1.06
C GLY A 276 -5.09 25.19 -1.27
N PRO A 277 -4.39 24.42 -0.41
CA PRO A 277 -3.02 24.06 -0.72
C PRO A 277 -3.02 23.39 -2.10
N ASP A 278 -2.14 23.85 -3.00
CA ASP A 278 -1.96 23.18 -4.29
C ASP A 278 -1.78 21.69 -4.01
N SER A 279 -2.54 20.84 -4.71
CA SER A 279 -2.19 19.42 -4.77
C SER A 279 -0.73 19.37 -5.14
N SER A 280 0.06 18.52 -4.47
CA SER A 280 1.46 18.29 -4.81
C SER A 280 1.56 17.53 -6.15
N GLU A 281 0.88 18.02 -7.19
CA GLU A 281 1.21 17.82 -8.60
C GLU A 281 2.32 18.82 -8.96
N ASN A 282 3.38 18.83 -8.18
CA ASN A 282 4.64 19.25 -8.73
C ASN A 282 5.40 17.96 -8.99
N SER A 283 5.79 17.80 -10.26
CA SER A 283 6.99 17.10 -10.68
C SER A 283 8.23 17.73 -10.03
N ASP A 284 8.21 17.91 -8.72
CA ASP A 284 9.38 18.24 -7.93
C ASP A 284 10.11 16.92 -7.78
N ALA A 285 11.36 16.89 -8.23
CA ALA A 285 12.18 15.69 -8.20
C ALA A 285 12.25 15.04 -6.78
N ASN A 286 11.95 15.83 -5.73
CA ASN A 286 11.89 15.44 -4.33
C ASN A 286 10.53 14.90 -3.83
N VAL A 287 9.50 14.75 -4.66
CA VAL A 287 8.22 14.18 -4.18
C VAL A 287 8.39 12.67 -4.00
N VAL A 288 8.27 12.25 -2.75
CA VAL A 288 8.29 10.84 -2.38
C VAL A 288 6.92 10.24 -2.67
N ALA A 289 6.89 9.29 -3.60
CA ALA A 289 5.69 8.56 -3.98
C ALA A 289 6.05 7.12 -4.32
N MET A 290 5.04 6.27 -4.47
CA MET A 290 5.23 4.91 -4.94
C MET A 290 5.45 4.93 -6.45
N TYR A 291 6.63 4.53 -6.91
CA TYR A 291 6.97 4.45 -8.32
C TYR A 291 7.20 2.99 -8.72
N GLN A 292 6.56 2.58 -9.81
CA GLN A 292 6.93 1.38 -10.53
C GLN A 292 8.07 1.72 -11.49
N ILE A 293 9.17 0.96 -11.37
CA ILE A 293 10.37 1.13 -12.19
C ILE A 293 10.36 0.07 -13.28
N ASP A 294 9.99 0.46 -14.50
CA ASP A 294 10.07 -0.42 -15.66
C ASP A 294 11.33 -0.05 -16.47
N GLY A 295 12.28 -0.97 -16.58
CA GLY A 295 13.55 -0.72 -17.27
C GLY A 295 14.01 -1.89 -18.12
N ASN A 296 14.76 -1.59 -19.18
CA ASN A 296 15.34 -2.56 -20.09
C ASN A 296 16.84 -2.33 -20.24
N PHE A 297 17.63 -3.40 -20.07
CA PHE A 297 19.08 -3.36 -20.25
C PHE A 297 19.44 -3.64 -21.70
N SER A 298 20.41 -2.90 -22.24
CA SER A 298 20.94 -3.09 -23.60
C SER A 298 22.47 -3.05 -23.60
N PHE A 299 23.08 -3.85 -24.47
CA PHE A 299 24.54 -3.95 -24.58
C PHE A 299 25.05 -3.18 -25.78
N VAL A 300 26.12 -2.41 -25.59
CA VAL A 300 26.80 -1.62 -26.62
C VAL A 300 28.26 -2.03 -26.67
N GLU A 301 28.68 -2.72 -27.73
CA GLU A 301 30.07 -3.16 -27.91
C GLU A 301 31.01 -1.96 -28.08
N ILE A 302 32.09 -1.91 -27.31
CA ILE A 302 33.12 -0.84 -27.38
C ILE A 302 34.47 -1.34 -27.88
N GLY A 303 34.69 -2.65 -27.90
CA GLY A 303 35.89 -3.25 -28.45
C GLY A 303 35.79 -4.77 -28.49
N SER A 304 36.36 -5.36 -29.53
CA SER A 304 36.50 -6.80 -29.70
C SER A 304 37.80 -7.11 -30.42
N GLY A 305 38.32 -8.31 -30.21
CA GLY A 305 39.56 -8.77 -30.82
C GLY A 305 39.85 -10.24 -30.52
N THR A 306 40.94 -10.72 -31.10
CA THR A 306 41.45 -12.09 -30.91
C THR A 306 42.92 -11.98 -30.54
N GLU A 307 43.31 -12.58 -29.41
CA GLU A 307 44.70 -12.63 -28.97
C GLU A 307 45.15 -14.08 -28.86
N VAL A 308 46.37 -14.36 -29.30
CA VAL A 308 47.01 -15.67 -29.12
C VAL A 308 47.93 -15.55 -27.90
N ILE A 309 47.62 -16.27 -26.83
CA ILE A 309 48.16 -16.04 -25.49
C ILE A 309 48.89 -17.29 -25.00
N THR A 310 50.15 -17.13 -24.57
CA THR A 310 50.96 -18.20 -23.96
C THR A 310 50.98 -18.15 -22.42
N ASP A 311 50.74 -16.97 -21.83
CA ASP A 311 50.76 -16.76 -20.37
C ASP A 311 49.76 -15.65 -19.99
N SER A 312 49.99 -14.43 -20.48
CA SER A 312 49.01 -13.33 -20.35
C SER A 312 49.11 -12.30 -21.47
N ALA A 313 48.00 -11.62 -21.75
CA ALA A 313 47.91 -10.48 -22.66
C ALA A 313 47.12 -9.33 -22.02
N GLN A 314 47.53 -8.09 -22.31
CA GLN A 314 46.81 -6.88 -21.91
C GLN A 314 45.96 -6.40 -23.07
N ILE A 315 44.66 -6.25 -22.83
CA ILE A 315 43.71 -5.68 -23.79
C ILE A 315 43.15 -4.38 -23.24
N SER A 316 42.77 -3.48 -24.13
CA SER A 316 42.11 -2.24 -23.74
C SER A 316 40.98 -1.89 -24.71
N ALA A 317 39.87 -1.40 -24.18
CA ALA A 317 38.73 -0.90 -24.94
C ALA A 317 38.31 0.47 -24.38
N SER A 318 37.91 1.40 -25.24
CA SER A 318 37.54 2.74 -24.81
C SER A 318 36.08 3.03 -25.12
N SER A 319 35.36 3.57 -24.13
CA SER A 319 33.99 4.07 -24.31
C SER A 319 33.88 5.18 -25.39
N ASP A 320 34.97 5.91 -25.67
CA ASP A 320 35.03 6.93 -26.73
C ASP A 320 34.92 6.35 -28.15
N ALA A 321 35.01 5.02 -28.30
CA ALA A 321 34.86 4.35 -29.58
C ALA A 321 33.43 4.39 -30.13
N VAL A 322 32.43 4.65 -29.26
CA VAL A 322 31.01 4.66 -29.60
C VAL A 322 30.35 5.95 -29.11
N ASP A 323 29.35 6.43 -29.84
CA ASP A 323 28.55 7.57 -29.39
C ASP A 323 27.62 7.14 -28.26
N VAL A 324 28.06 7.38 -27.02
CA VAL A 324 27.31 7.14 -25.79
C VAL A 324 26.53 8.38 -25.33
N SER A 325 26.49 9.45 -26.12
CA SER A 325 25.82 10.69 -25.72
C SER A 325 24.31 10.51 -25.57
N GLY A 326 23.82 10.64 -24.33
CA GLY A 326 22.41 10.45 -23.98
C GLY A 326 22.03 9.04 -23.56
N LEU A 327 22.97 8.10 -23.49
CA LEU A 327 22.75 6.78 -22.91
C LEU A 327 23.11 6.79 -21.42
N ASN A 328 22.26 6.20 -20.59
CA ASN A 328 22.57 5.96 -19.19
C ASN A 328 23.42 4.68 -19.08
N VAL A 329 24.74 4.84 -19.06
CA VAL A 329 25.70 3.74 -18.91
C VAL A 329 25.73 3.31 -17.45
N VAL A 330 25.30 2.09 -17.17
CA VAL A 330 25.09 1.58 -15.80
C VAL A 330 25.98 0.41 -15.43
N GLY A 331 26.86 -0.02 -16.33
CA GLY A 331 27.76 -1.14 -16.09
C GLY A 331 28.60 -1.49 -17.31
N PHE A 332 29.37 -2.57 -17.19
CA PHE A 332 30.10 -3.16 -18.30
C PHE A 332 30.03 -4.69 -18.26
N ARG A 333 30.27 -5.28 -19.42
CA ARG A 333 30.34 -6.72 -19.64
C ARG A 333 31.63 -7.05 -20.38
N ILE A 334 32.33 -8.06 -19.89
CA ILE A 334 33.43 -8.71 -20.62
C ILE A 334 33.01 -10.15 -20.91
N ALA A 335 33.19 -10.55 -22.16
CA ALA A 335 33.02 -11.92 -22.60
C ALA A 335 34.29 -12.38 -23.31
N THR A 336 34.75 -13.58 -22.97
CA THR A 336 35.81 -14.27 -23.70
C THR A 336 35.29 -15.59 -24.23
N SER A 337 35.75 -15.95 -25.43
CA SER A 337 35.57 -17.30 -25.96
C SER A 337 36.91 -17.85 -26.43
N HIS A 338 37.17 -19.10 -26.13
CA HIS A 338 38.39 -19.78 -26.53
C HIS A 338 38.05 -21.15 -27.11
N THR A 339 38.94 -21.68 -27.93
CA THR A 339 38.76 -22.99 -28.56
C THR A 339 40.04 -23.77 -28.45
N ASP A 340 40.01 -24.78 -27.58
CA ASP A 340 41.13 -25.67 -27.33
C ASP A 340 41.72 -26.17 -28.65
N ASN A 341 42.98 -25.82 -28.87
CA ASN A 341 43.73 -26.16 -30.07
C ASN A 341 44.68 -27.34 -29.87
N GLU A 342 44.55 -28.06 -28.75
CA GLU A 342 45.42 -29.15 -28.37
C GLU A 342 45.50 -30.25 -29.43
N GLN A 343 46.72 -30.51 -29.90
CA GLN A 343 46.96 -31.55 -30.89
C GLN A 343 47.30 -32.88 -30.22
N ALA A 344 46.35 -33.81 -30.26
CA ALA A 344 46.53 -35.18 -29.76
C ALA A 344 47.76 -35.87 -30.37
N CYS A 345 48.71 -36.30 -29.53
CA CYS A 345 49.95 -36.93 -29.96
C CYS A 345 49.76 -38.32 -30.62
N ASN A 346 48.64 -38.98 -30.34
CA ASN A 346 48.25 -40.27 -30.91
C ASN A 346 46.73 -40.52 -30.72
N PHE A 347 46.16 -41.54 -31.38
CA PHE A 347 44.73 -41.92 -31.31
C PHE A 347 44.24 -42.39 -29.92
N LEU A 348 45.14 -42.50 -28.93
CA LEU A 348 44.85 -42.91 -27.54
C LEU A 348 45.06 -41.78 -26.53
N ALA A 349 45.50 -40.60 -26.98
CA ALA A 349 45.67 -39.44 -26.10
C ALA A 349 44.34 -38.70 -25.96
N ASN A 350 44.01 -38.31 -24.74
CA ASN A 350 42.89 -37.40 -24.48
C ASN A 350 43.42 -35.98 -24.47
N THR A 351 42.56 -35.02 -24.83
CA THR A 351 42.80 -33.61 -24.61
C THR A 351 42.33 -33.18 -23.21
N GLU A 352 42.93 -32.14 -22.64
CA GLU A 352 42.51 -31.49 -21.41
C GLU A 352 42.23 -30.02 -21.70
N ASP A 353 41.06 -29.52 -21.28
CA ASP A 353 40.67 -28.13 -21.57
C ASP A 353 41.60 -27.13 -20.84
N ASP A 354 42.03 -26.10 -21.55
CA ASP A 354 42.77 -24.96 -21.01
C ASP A 354 41.92 -24.13 -20.04
N GLU A 355 42.57 -23.50 -19.05
CA GLU A 355 41.89 -22.53 -18.19
C GLU A 355 42.18 -21.10 -18.67
N VAL A 356 41.13 -20.41 -19.09
CA VAL A 356 41.19 -18.98 -19.43
C VAL A 356 40.63 -18.17 -18.28
N GLY A 357 41.31 -17.09 -17.94
CA GLY A 357 40.84 -16.12 -16.97
C GLY A 357 41.04 -14.70 -17.44
N TYR A 358 40.29 -13.77 -16.87
CA TYR A 358 40.51 -12.35 -17.05
C TYR A 358 40.39 -11.61 -15.73
N GLU A 359 41.20 -10.57 -15.59
CA GLU A 359 41.18 -9.65 -14.45
C GLU A 359 41.33 -8.21 -14.97
N GLY A 360 40.40 -7.35 -14.59
CA GLY A 360 40.47 -5.93 -14.95
C GLY A 360 39.12 -5.24 -14.92
N GLY A 361 39.07 -4.05 -15.49
CA GLY A 361 37.86 -3.23 -15.50
C GLY A 361 38.18 -1.75 -15.67
N ILE A 362 37.45 -0.91 -14.95
CA ILE A 362 37.54 0.55 -15.04
C ILE A 362 37.59 1.18 -13.64
N GLN A 363 38.58 2.05 -13.41
CA GLN A 363 38.76 2.75 -12.13
C GLN A 363 38.80 1.78 -10.94
N ASP A 364 37.82 1.87 -10.03
CA ASP A 364 37.68 1.01 -8.84
C ASP A 364 36.81 -0.24 -9.11
N PHE A 365 36.25 -0.39 -10.31
CA PHE A 365 35.34 -1.47 -10.69
C PHE A 365 36.06 -2.54 -11.50
N ASN A 366 36.47 -3.60 -10.82
CA ASN A 366 37.16 -4.74 -11.44
C ASN A 366 36.33 -6.01 -11.33
N VAL A 367 36.43 -6.85 -12.36
CA VAL A 367 35.94 -8.23 -12.38
C VAL A 367 37.11 -9.18 -12.49
N THR A 368 36.96 -10.37 -11.92
CA THR A 368 37.92 -11.45 -11.99
C THR A 368 37.15 -12.76 -12.12
N GLU A 369 37.40 -13.50 -13.18
CA GLU A 369 36.78 -14.81 -13.43
C GLU A 369 37.80 -15.70 -14.15
N SER A 370 37.80 -16.99 -13.84
CA SER A 370 38.59 -17.99 -14.57
C SER A 370 37.84 -19.32 -14.67
N GLY A 371 38.08 -20.06 -15.74
CA GLY A 371 37.50 -21.38 -15.90
C GLY A 371 37.93 -22.05 -17.21
N THR A 372 37.59 -23.34 -17.30
CA THR A 372 37.88 -24.18 -18.48
C THR A 372 36.73 -24.21 -19.48
N GLN A 373 35.82 -23.23 -19.40
CA GLN A 373 34.59 -23.19 -20.20
C GLN A 373 34.86 -22.42 -21.50
N GLU A 374 34.42 -22.95 -22.64
CA GLU A 374 34.57 -22.33 -23.96
C GLU A 374 34.17 -20.85 -23.96
N ASN A 375 33.12 -20.48 -23.22
CA ASN A 375 32.66 -19.10 -23.06
C ASN A 375 32.67 -18.70 -21.58
N LEU A 376 33.31 -17.59 -21.26
CA LEU A 376 33.32 -16.97 -19.94
C LEU A 376 32.74 -15.56 -20.05
N GLU A 377 31.88 -15.18 -19.11
CA GLU A 377 31.18 -13.89 -19.13
C GLU A 377 31.05 -13.34 -17.72
N SER A 378 31.37 -12.05 -17.57
CA SER A 378 31.17 -11.29 -16.33
C SER A 378 30.48 -9.98 -16.64
N GLU A 379 29.46 -9.67 -15.85
CA GLU A 379 28.75 -8.39 -15.86
C GLU A 379 28.93 -7.70 -14.52
N LEU A 380 29.23 -6.40 -14.56
CA LEU A 380 29.31 -5.56 -13.37
C LEU A 380 28.44 -4.32 -13.57
N TYR A 381 27.55 -4.09 -12.61
CA TYR A 381 26.64 -2.93 -12.58
C TYR A 381 27.15 -1.91 -11.55
N PHE A 382 27.18 -0.64 -11.94
CA PHE A 382 27.48 0.49 -11.05
C PHE A 382 26.28 0.90 -10.19
N ILE A 383 25.09 0.41 -10.56
CA ILE A 383 23.80 0.74 -9.94
C ILE A 383 23.20 -0.46 -9.20
N ASN A 384 22.20 -0.20 -8.37
CA ASN A 384 21.40 -1.27 -7.75
C ASN A 384 20.36 -1.82 -8.74
N GLN A 385 20.73 -2.84 -9.52
CA GLN A 385 19.84 -3.48 -10.50
C GLN A 385 18.55 -4.08 -9.87
N GLY A 386 18.57 -4.38 -8.57
CA GLY A 386 17.42 -4.98 -7.87
C GLY A 386 16.18 -4.08 -7.79
N LEU A 387 16.33 -2.78 -8.10
CA LEU A 387 15.23 -1.83 -8.17
C LEU A 387 14.44 -1.92 -9.49
N VAL A 388 15.06 -2.37 -10.58
CA VAL A 388 14.40 -2.47 -11.89
C VAL A 388 13.40 -3.63 -11.90
N GLY A 389 12.15 -3.35 -12.30
CA GLY A 389 11.05 -4.31 -12.28
C GLY A 389 10.36 -4.42 -10.92
N THR A 390 10.70 -3.54 -9.97
CA THR A 390 10.06 -3.48 -8.65
C THR A 390 9.29 -2.19 -8.46
N THR A 391 8.42 -2.18 -7.45
CA THR A 391 7.75 -0.98 -6.99
C THR A 391 8.48 -0.49 -5.75
N THR A 392 8.92 0.76 -5.74
CA THR A 392 9.65 1.36 -4.62
C THR A 392 9.05 2.69 -4.25
N ASN A 393 9.18 3.06 -2.98
CA ASN A 393 8.62 4.27 -2.42
C ASN A 393 9.75 5.22 -2.03
N SER A 394 10.09 6.12 -2.95
CA SER A 394 11.22 7.04 -2.83
C SER A 394 10.98 8.26 -3.73
N SER A 395 11.79 9.30 -3.59
CA SER A 395 11.67 10.45 -4.48
C SER A 395 12.16 10.11 -5.88
N SER A 396 11.55 10.67 -6.91
CA SER A 396 12.03 10.47 -8.29
C SER A 396 13.52 10.81 -8.45
N SER A 397 14.04 11.83 -7.74
CA SER A 397 15.47 12.17 -7.75
C SER A 397 16.37 11.14 -7.08
N GLU A 398 15.91 10.51 -6.00
CA GLU A 398 16.68 9.46 -5.32
C GLU A 398 16.70 8.18 -6.15
N ILE A 399 15.57 7.84 -6.78
CA ILE A 399 15.49 6.72 -7.72
C ILE A 399 16.39 6.99 -8.92
N ASP A 400 16.31 8.19 -9.50
CA ASP A 400 17.16 8.60 -10.62
C ASP A 400 18.65 8.57 -10.22
N ALA A 401 19.01 9.06 -9.03
CA ALA A 401 20.39 9.01 -8.54
C ALA A 401 20.88 7.58 -8.28
N SER A 402 19.97 6.65 -7.95
CA SER A 402 20.28 5.25 -7.70
C SER A 402 20.40 4.41 -8.98
N LEU A 403 19.74 4.86 -10.06
CA LEU A 403 19.72 4.20 -11.38
C LEU A 403 20.59 4.93 -12.41
N ALA A 404 21.10 6.11 -12.11
CA ALA A 404 22.06 6.82 -12.95
C ALA A 404 23.47 6.30 -12.69
N GLY A 405 24.12 5.74 -13.72
CA GLY A 405 25.52 5.35 -13.62
C GLY A 405 26.51 6.53 -13.68
N GLY A 406 26.01 7.74 -14.00
CA GLY A 406 26.80 8.96 -14.04
C GLY A 406 27.97 8.88 -15.03
N ASP A 407 29.12 9.45 -14.64
CA ASP A 407 30.37 9.40 -15.43
C ASP A 407 31.23 8.17 -15.11
N SER A 408 30.79 7.29 -14.20
CA SER A 408 31.60 6.15 -13.70
C SER A 408 31.91 5.11 -14.78
N GLY A 409 31.08 5.02 -15.83
CA GLY A 409 31.28 4.12 -16.97
C GLY A 409 32.04 4.74 -18.15
N ILE A 410 32.53 5.98 -18.02
CA ILE A 410 33.22 6.68 -19.11
C ILE A 410 34.73 6.64 -18.89
N GLY A 411 35.43 6.04 -19.84
CA GLY A 411 36.88 5.94 -19.84
C GLY A 411 37.41 4.76 -20.65
N THR A 412 38.63 4.35 -20.30
CA THR A 412 39.31 3.17 -20.83
C THR A 412 39.12 2.00 -19.87
N TYR A 413 38.80 0.85 -20.45
CA TYR A 413 38.68 -0.43 -19.79
C TYR A 413 39.92 -1.24 -20.09
N ASP A 414 40.67 -1.61 -19.06
CA ASP A 414 41.92 -2.36 -19.18
C ASP A 414 41.73 -3.74 -18.54
N PHE A 415 42.03 -4.80 -19.30
CA PHE A 415 41.95 -6.18 -18.81
C PHE A 415 43.23 -6.94 -19.09
N THR A 416 43.59 -7.80 -18.14
CA THR A 416 44.60 -8.84 -18.29
C THR A 416 43.90 -10.15 -18.55
N ILE A 417 44.07 -10.74 -19.72
CA ILE A 417 43.63 -12.11 -20.00
C ILE A 417 44.81 -13.03 -19.69
N SER A 418 44.60 -14.05 -18.86
CA SER A 418 45.57 -15.07 -18.50
C SER A 418 45.13 -16.43 -19.02
N VAL A 419 46.07 -17.23 -19.51
CA VAL A 419 45.82 -18.60 -19.95
C VAL A 419 46.72 -19.54 -19.19
N VAL A 420 46.14 -20.57 -18.60
CA VAL A 420 46.87 -21.71 -18.04
C VAL A 420 46.71 -22.88 -19.00
N VAL A 421 47.78 -23.13 -19.75
CA VAL A 421 47.85 -24.20 -20.74
C VAL A 421 47.92 -25.56 -20.05
N ASN A 422 46.94 -26.43 -20.31
CA ASN A 422 46.80 -27.76 -19.74
C ASN A 422 47.00 -28.82 -20.83
N SER A 423 48.21 -29.38 -20.89
CA SER A 423 48.47 -30.47 -21.84
C SER A 423 48.00 -31.83 -21.30
N GLY A 424 47.03 -32.44 -21.96
CA GLY A 424 46.68 -33.84 -21.84
C GLY A 424 47.73 -34.79 -22.43
N GLY A 425 47.39 -36.08 -22.50
CA GLY A 425 48.28 -37.06 -23.10
C GLY A 425 47.95 -38.53 -22.84
N SER A 426 48.99 -39.35 -22.95
CA SER A 426 48.99 -40.81 -22.77
C SER A 426 50.27 -41.21 -22.04
N PRO A 427 50.37 -42.40 -21.39
CA PRO A 427 51.58 -42.83 -20.70
C PRO A 427 52.88 -42.84 -21.53
N VAL A 428 52.79 -42.65 -22.85
CA VAL A 428 53.89 -42.73 -23.82
C VAL A 428 54.14 -41.42 -24.59
N CYS A 429 53.24 -40.42 -24.51
CA CYS A 429 53.42 -39.10 -25.12
C CYS A 429 52.54 -38.03 -24.46
N GLN A 430 53.02 -36.79 -24.41
CA GLN A 430 52.21 -35.62 -24.07
C GLN A 430 51.77 -34.93 -25.36
N ASN A 431 50.58 -34.35 -25.34
CA ASN A 431 50.08 -33.55 -26.45
C ASN A 431 50.87 -32.25 -26.58
N GLY A 432 50.88 -31.70 -27.78
CA GLY A 432 51.52 -30.41 -28.04
C GLY A 432 50.50 -29.31 -27.81
N ASP A 433 50.78 -28.47 -26.83
CA ASP A 433 49.98 -27.30 -26.52
C ASP A 433 50.91 -26.18 -26.01
N SER A 434 50.80 -24.99 -26.60
CA SER A 434 51.77 -23.91 -26.42
C SER A 434 51.18 -22.51 -26.29
N ASP A 435 49.95 -22.32 -26.73
CA ASP A 435 49.30 -21.03 -26.84
C ASP A 435 47.81 -21.25 -27.10
N GLU A 436 46.97 -20.36 -26.58
CA GLU A 436 45.52 -20.43 -26.79
C GLU A 436 45.00 -19.18 -27.49
N SER A 437 44.09 -19.38 -28.45
CA SER A 437 43.44 -18.28 -29.17
C SER A 437 42.18 -17.86 -28.42
N VAL A 438 42.23 -16.69 -27.79
CA VAL A 438 41.12 -16.14 -27.02
C VAL A 438 40.52 -14.95 -27.76
N ASP A 439 39.26 -15.11 -28.18
CA ASP A 439 38.42 -14.02 -28.62
C ASP A 439 37.88 -13.29 -27.39
N TRP A 440 37.87 -11.96 -27.44
CA TRP A 440 37.36 -11.13 -26.35
C TRP A 440 36.45 -10.05 -26.89
N THR A 441 35.45 -9.68 -26.10
CA THR A 441 34.52 -8.58 -26.39
C THR A 441 34.20 -7.83 -25.10
N VAL A 442 34.35 -6.51 -25.14
CA VAL A 442 33.97 -5.60 -24.06
C VAL A 442 32.78 -4.78 -24.52
N SER A 443 31.71 -4.78 -23.72
CA SER A 443 30.48 -4.05 -23.98
C SER A 443 30.08 -3.19 -22.78
N LEU A 444 29.50 -2.03 -23.04
CA LEU A 444 28.82 -1.21 -22.05
C LEU A 444 27.40 -1.71 -21.84
N ILE A 445 26.92 -1.66 -20.59
CA ILE A 445 25.54 -1.94 -20.23
C ILE A 445 24.82 -0.62 -20.07
N THR A 446 23.72 -0.44 -20.80
CA THR A 446 22.90 0.76 -20.77
C THR A 446 21.51 0.44 -20.26
N LEU A 447 20.92 1.34 -19.48
CA LEU A 447 19.57 1.20 -18.91
C LEU A 447 18.66 2.30 -19.45
N ASP A 448 17.63 1.91 -20.17
CA ASP A 448 16.48 2.77 -20.45
C ASP A 448 15.36 2.41 -19.47
N TYR A 449 14.85 3.38 -18.73
CA TYR A 449 13.83 3.15 -17.70
C TYR A 449 12.77 4.24 -17.69
N THR A 450 11.59 3.84 -17.22
CA THR A 450 10.44 4.72 -17.02
C THR A 450 9.93 4.58 -15.59
N LEU A 451 9.65 5.72 -14.96
CA LEU A 451 9.04 5.79 -13.63
C LEU A 451 7.56 6.08 -13.78
N THR A 452 6.71 5.18 -13.29
CA THR A 452 5.26 5.37 -13.27
C THR A 452 4.80 5.52 -11.82
N GLU A 453 4.22 6.66 -11.48
CA GLU A 453 3.60 6.87 -10.16
C GLU A 453 2.39 5.94 -10.02
N VAL A 454 2.43 5.05 -9.02
CA VAL A 454 1.32 4.19 -8.63
C VAL A 454 0.51 4.95 -7.58
N LYS A 455 -0.63 5.48 -8.00
CA LYS A 455 -1.61 6.07 -7.10
C LYS A 455 -2.44 4.91 -6.52
N GLU A 456 -2.17 4.56 -5.26
CA GLU A 456 -3.06 3.65 -4.50
C GLU A 456 -4.44 4.28 -4.27
#